data_AF-A0A8J5LWH1-F1
#
_entry.id   AF-A0A8J5LWH1-F1
#
_cell.length_a   1.000
_cell.length_b   1.000
_cell.length_c   1.000
_cell.angle_alpha   90.00
_cell.angle_beta   90.00
_cell.angle_gamma   90.00
#
_symmetry.space_group_name_H-M   'P 1'
#
loop_
_entity.id
_entity.type
_entity.pdbx_description
1 polymer ?
#
loop_
_entity_poly.entity_id
_entity_poly.type
_entity_poly.pdbx_seq_one_letter_code
_entity_poly.pdbx_strand_id
1 'polypeptide(L)'
;MSGVGVGRQAEALRLFDAHCHLQDRRIAAVAPHLIRTALDCGVQRFAVNGVSEADWHIVKQMGDEYPSIIPCFGLHPWFVAERSPYWFRSLREFLSATPAASVGEWIK
;
A
#
# COMPACT_ATOMS: atom_id res chain seq x y z
N MET A 1 -28.28 -9.85 43.36
CA MET A 1 -28.60 -9.65 41.93
C MET A 1 -27.38 -9.07 41.25
N SER A 2 -26.93 -9.77 40.20
CA SER A 2 -26.01 -9.36 39.12
C SER A 2 -24.71 -8.61 39.47
N GLY A 3 -23.62 -9.38 39.51
CA GLY A 3 -22.28 -8.84 39.23
C GLY A 3 -22.20 -8.35 37.79
N VAL A 4 -21.74 -7.12 37.61
CA VAL A 4 -21.39 -6.57 36.30
C VAL A 4 -20.01 -7.13 35.95
N GLY A 5 -20.00 -8.19 35.14
CA GLY A 5 -18.79 -8.63 34.46
C GLY A 5 -18.31 -7.49 33.57
N VAL A 6 -17.16 -6.92 33.90
CA VAL A 6 -16.42 -6.04 33.00
C VAL A 6 -16.03 -6.91 31.81
N GLY A 7 -16.85 -6.85 30.76
CA GLY A 7 -16.55 -7.45 29.48
C GLY A 7 -15.17 -6.96 29.05
N ARG A 8 -14.25 -7.89 28.88
CA ARG A 8 -12.93 -7.64 28.31
C ARG A 8 -13.19 -7.02 26.93
N GLN A 9 -13.09 -5.69 26.83
CA GLN A 9 -12.98 -5.00 25.54
C GLN A 9 -11.85 -5.75 24.82
N ALA A 10 -12.18 -6.46 23.73
CA ALA A 10 -11.15 -7.05 22.91
C ALA A 10 -10.25 -5.89 22.48
N GLU A 11 -8.99 -5.92 22.90
CA GLU A 11 -8.01 -4.94 22.44
C GLU A 11 -8.10 -4.91 20.91
N ALA A 12 -8.45 -3.76 20.34
CA ALA A 12 -8.59 -3.63 18.90
C ALA A 12 -7.26 -4.04 18.26
N LEU A 13 -7.25 -5.18 17.57
CA LEU A 13 -6.08 -5.71 16.88
C LEU A 13 -5.60 -4.65 15.90
N ARG A 14 -4.35 -4.21 16.07
CA ARG A 14 -3.69 -3.29 15.15
C ARG A 14 -2.96 -4.10 14.09
N LEU A 15 -3.56 -4.17 12.90
CA LEU A 15 -3.04 -4.93 11.77
C LEU A 15 -2.33 -4.01 10.78
N PHE A 16 -1.37 -4.59 10.07
CA PHE A 16 -0.70 -3.99 8.93
C PHE A 16 -0.96 -4.89 7.73
N ASP A 17 -1.60 -4.37 6.68
CA ASP A 17 -1.67 -5.08 5.42
C ASP A 17 -0.29 -4.99 4.75
N ALA A 18 0.44 -6.10 4.80
CA ALA A 18 1.82 -6.15 4.36
C ALA A 18 1.99 -6.12 2.84
N HIS A 19 0.93 -6.37 2.08
CA HIS A 19 1.03 -6.41 0.62
C HIS A 19 -0.34 -6.30 -0.05
N CYS A 20 -0.63 -5.14 -0.63
CA CYS A 20 -1.84 -4.95 -1.41
C CYS A 20 -1.57 -4.14 -2.69
N HIS A 21 -2.52 -4.17 -3.61
CA HIS A 21 -2.48 -3.44 -4.90
C HIS A 21 -3.73 -2.55 -5.04
N LEU A 22 -3.91 -1.61 -4.11
CA LEU A 22 -5.08 -0.72 -4.07
C LEU A 22 -5.17 0.23 -5.28
N GLN A 23 -4.07 0.42 -6.01
CA GLN A 23 -4.01 1.18 -7.26
C GLN A 23 -4.57 0.43 -8.48
N ASP A 24 -4.89 -0.87 -8.34
CA ASP A 24 -5.34 -1.69 -9.45
C ASP A 24 -6.66 -1.16 -10.04
N ARG A 25 -6.70 -1.00 -11.36
CA ARG A 25 -7.85 -0.44 -12.10
C ARG A 25 -9.16 -1.19 -11.85
N ARG A 26 -9.10 -2.49 -11.55
CA ARG A 26 -10.28 -3.32 -11.26
C ARG A 26 -11.00 -2.89 -9.99
N ILE A 27 -10.28 -2.29 -9.04
CA ILE A 27 -10.82 -1.85 -7.75
C ILE A 27 -10.65 -0.35 -7.49
N ALA A 28 -10.01 0.41 -8.39
CA ALA A 28 -9.73 1.83 -8.20
C ALA A 28 -10.97 2.66 -7.81
N ALA A 29 -12.14 2.38 -8.41
CA ALA A 29 -13.39 3.07 -8.09
C ALA A 29 -13.88 2.82 -6.65
N VAL A 30 -13.51 1.70 -6.04
CA VAL A 30 -13.93 1.32 -4.68
C VAL A 30 -12.80 1.37 -3.66
N ALA A 31 -11.55 1.61 -4.09
CA ALA A 31 -10.38 1.66 -3.21
C ALA A 31 -10.53 2.64 -2.02
N PRO A 32 -11.08 3.87 -2.18
CA PRO A 32 -11.31 4.75 -1.04
C PRO A 32 -12.25 4.15 0.02
N HIS A 33 -13.27 3.42 -0.43
CA HIS A 33 -14.20 2.73 0.47
C HIS A 33 -13.51 1.56 1.19
N LEU A 34 -12.73 0.76 0.45
CA LEU A 34 -11.96 -0.36 1.02
C LEU A 34 -10.97 0.12 2.09
N ILE A 35 -10.23 1.20 1.84
CA ILE A 35 -9.29 1.80 2.80
C ILE A 35 -10.01 2.19 4.09
N ARG A 36 -11.15 2.91 3.98
CA ARG A 36 -11.94 3.32 5.15
C ARG A 36 -12.43 2.12 5.95
N THR A 37 -13.03 1.15 5.28
CA THR A 37 -13.56 -0.05 5.95
C THR A 37 -12.46 -0.88 6.60
N ALA A 38 -11.29 -1.00 5.97
CA ALA A 38 -10.16 -1.72 6.56
C ALA A 38 -9.61 -1.01 7.81
N LEU A 39 -9.56 0.33 7.81
CA LEU A 39 -9.21 1.13 8.98
C LEU A 39 -10.21 0.90 10.14
N ASP A 40 -11.51 0.91 9.85
CA ASP A 40 -12.58 0.65 10.83
C ASP A 40 -12.49 -0.76 11.44
N CYS A 41 -11.95 -1.72 10.69
CA CYS A 41 -11.73 -3.11 11.10
C CYS A 41 -10.38 -3.36 11.80
N GLY A 42 -9.55 -2.33 11.98
CA GLY A 42 -8.27 -2.44 12.72
C GLY A 42 -7.02 -2.54 11.85
N VAL A 43 -7.13 -2.55 10.51
CA VAL A 43 -5.96 -2.46 9.61
C VAL A 43 -5.50 -1.01 9.56
N GLN A 44 -4.45 -0.68 10.30
CA GLN A 44 -4.01 0.70 10.51
C GLN A 44 -3.16 1.26 9.35
N ARG A 45 -2.56 0.38 8.55
CA ARG A 45 -1.56 0.73 7.55
C ARG A 45 -1.50 -0.31 6.44
N PHE A 46 -1.08 0.12 5.26
CA PHE A 46 -1.02 -0.69 4.04
C PHE A 46 0.30 -0.48 3.33
N ALA A 47 1.00 -1.54 2.94
CA ALA A 47 2.03 -1.47 1.91
C ALA A 47 1.38 -1.65 0.55
N VAL A 48 1.32 -0.57 -0.24
CA VAL A 48 0.73 -0.58 -1.59
C VAL A 48 1.84 -0.75 -2.60
N ASN A 49 1.87 -1.89 -3.28
CA ASN A 49 2.98 -2.29 -4.14
C ASN A 49 2.72 -1.96 -5.60
N GLY A 50 3.53 -1.05 -6.14
CA GLY A 50 3.64 -0.86 -7.58
C GLY A 50 4.25 -2.09 -8.24
N VAL A 51 3.83 -2.37 -9.47
CA VAL A 51 4.31 -3.53 -10.24
C VAL A 51 5.14 -3.12 -11.46
N SER A 52 5.04 -1.87 -11.91
CA SER A 52 5.76 -1.37 -13.09
C SER A 52 5.94 0.15 -13.09
N GLU A 53 6.81 0.69 -13.95
CA GLU A 53 6.94 2.15 -14.14
C GLU A 53 5.59 2.84 -14.44
N ALA A 54 4.64 2.11 -15.04
CA ALA A 54 3.35 2.63 -15.42
C ALA A 54 2.42 2.92 -14.22
N ASP A 55 2.64 2.33 -13.04
CA ASP A 55 1.73 2.51 -11.89
C ASP A 55 2.36 3.23 -10.69
N TRP A 56 3.68 3.47 -10.69
CA TRP A 56 4.36 4.14 -9.58
C TRP A 56 3.82 5.54 -9.26
N HIS A 57 3.40 6.30 -10.28
CA HIS A 57 2.80 7.62 -10.06
C HIS A 57 1.48 7.55 -9.28
N ILE A 58 0.67 6.51 -9.53
CA ILE A 58 -0.59 6.27 -8.83
C ILE A 58 -0.29 5.83 -7.40
N VAL A 59 0.65 4.90 -7.21
CA VAL A 59 1.06 4.44 -5.88
C VAL A 59 1.62 5.60 -5.04
N LYS A 60 2.42 6.48 -5.64
CA LYS A 60 2.90 7.70 -4.99
C LYS A 60 1.74 8.59 -4.57
N GLN A 61 0.81 8.88 -5.49
CA GLN A 61 -0.37 9.70 -5.21
C GLN A 61 -1.19 9.13 -4.06
N MET A 62 -1.39 7.80 -4.01
CA MET A 62 -2.08 7.16 -2.90
C MET A 62 -1.35 7.35 -1.56
N GLY A 63 -0.01 7.30 -1.54
CA GLY A 63 0.78 7.61 -0.35
C GLY A 63 0.68 9.07 0.08
N ASP A 64 0.52 10.00 -0.86
CA ASP A 64 0.32 11.42 -0.59
C ASP A 64 -1.11 11.71 -0.06
N GLU A 65 -2.12 10.99 -0.57
CA GLU A 65 -3.54 11.16 -0.22
C GLU A 65 -3.94 10.48 1.09
N TYR A 66 -3.39 9.29 1.37
CA TYR A 66 -3.77 8.47 2.50
C TYR A 66 -2.56 8.24 3.42
N PRO A 67 -2.49 8.89 4.61
CA PRO A 67 -1.39 8.70 5.56
C PRO A 67 -1.23 7.27 6.08
N SER A 68 -2.25 6.41 5.91
CA SER A 68 -2.18 4.99 6.23
C SER A 68 -1.39 4.17 5.20
N ILE A 69 -1.15 4.70 4.01
CA ILE A 69 -0.47 4.00 2.92
C ILE A 69 1.04 4.25 2.98
N ILE A 70 1.79 3.17 2.86
CA ILE A 70 3.22 3.16 2.57
C ILE A 70 3.36 2.78 1.09
N PRO A 71 3.78 3.72 0.23
CA PRO A 71 4.01 3.40 -1.18
C PRO A 71 5.22 2.49 -1.32
N CYS A 72 5.13 1.46 -2.16
CA CYS A 72 6.26 0.62 -2.53
C CYS A 72 6.46 0.70 -4.04
N PHE A 73 7.70 0.98 -4.47
CA PHE A 73 8.07 1.04 -5.88
C PHE A 73 9.01 -0.11 -6.25
N GLY A 74 8.71 -0.77 -7.37
CA GLY A 74 9.48 -1.90 -7.86
C GLY A 74 8.96 -2.44 -9.19
N LEU A 75 9.72 -3.37 -9.78
CA LEU A 75 9.34 -4.10 -10.99
C LEU A 75 8.97 -5.53 -10.61
N HIS A 76 7.70 -5.87 -10.78
CA HIS A 76 7.24 -7.24 -10.66
C HIS A 76 7.79 -8.07 -11.85
N PRO A 77 8.22 -9.33 -11.64
CA PRO A 77 8.81 -10.21 -12.66
C PRO A 77 8.09 -10.24 -14.01
N TRP A 78 6.76 -10.32 -13.98
CA TRP A 78 5.90 -10.30 -15.17
C TRP A 78 6.12 -9.07 -16.08
N PHE A 79 6.46 -7.91 -15.52
CA PHE A 79 6.63 -6.67 -16.27
C PHE A 79 8.10 -6.32 -16.55
N VAL A 80 9.05 -7.18 -16.17
CA VAL A 80 10.49 -6.93 -16.42
C VAL A 80 10.77 -6.77 -17.91
N ALA A 81 10.08 -7.52 -18.78
CA ALA A 81 10.25 -7.40 -20.23
C ALA A 81 9.80 -6.05 -20.79
N GLU A 82 8.92 -5.34 -20.09
CA GLU A 82 8.32 -4.06 -20.51
C GLU A 82 9.07 -2.84 -19.95
N ARG A 83 10.06 -3.07 -19.07
CA ARG A 83 10.82 -1.99 -18.44
C ARG A 83 11.52 -1.12 -19.48
N SER A 84 11.46 0.18 -19.29
CA SER A 84 12.23 1.12 -20.09
C SER A 84 13.73 0.95 -19.84
N PRO A 85 14.62 1.37 -20.74
CA PRO A 85 16.06 1.43 -20.45
C PRO A 85 16.42 2.33 -19.25
N TYR A 86 15.49 3.19 -18.81
CA TYR A 86 15.66 4.17 -17.75
C TYR A 86 15.03 3.76 -16.42
N TRP A 87 14.40 2.59 -16.34
CA TRP A 87 13.61 2.14 -15.20
C TRP A 87 14.31 2.31 -13.85
N PHE A 88 15.62 2.01 -13.80
CA PHE A 88 16.39 2.08 -12.55
C PHE A 88 16.65 3.53 -12.12
N ARG A 89 16.85 4.44 -13.09
CA ARG A 89 16.94 5.87 -12.81
C ARG A 89 15.60 6.37 -12.26
N SER A 90 14.50 6.03 -12.94
CA SER A 90 13.16 6.43 -12.51
C SER A 90 12.84 5.90 -11.11
N LEU A 91 13.19 4.64 -10.79
CA LEU A 91 13.01 4.08 -9.46
C LEU A 91 13.74 4.90 -8.39
N ARG A 92 15.00 5.28 -8.66
CA ARG A 92 15.77 6.14 -7.75
C ARG A 92 15.14 7.50 -7.55
N GLU A 93 14.60 8.10 -8.61
CA GLU A 93 13.92 9.40 -8.54
C GLU A 93 12.65 9.30 -7.67
N PHE A 94 11.83 8.27 -7.86
CA PHE A 94 10.63 8.03 -7.06
C PHE A 94 10.94 7.82 -5.57
N LEU A 95 11.94 6.99 -5.25
CA LEU A 95 12.40 6.76 -3.87
C LEU A 95 12.97 8.04 -3.24
N SER A 96 13.70 8.85 -4.01
CA SER A 96 14.26 10.13 -3.51
C SER A 96 13.16 11.16 -3.25
N ALA A 97 12.13 11.19 -4.10
CA ALA A 97 10.99 12.09 -3.97
C ALA A 97 9.98 11.65 -2.89
N THR A 98 10.05 10.41 -2.44
CA THR A 98 9.09 9.81 -1.50
C THR A 98 9.82 9.10 -0.37
N PRO A 99 10.36 9.83 0.63
CA PRO A 99 11.22 9.23 1.67
C PRO A 99 10.55 8.15 2.55
N ALA A 100 9.22 8.14 2.60
CA ALA A 100 8.44 7.11 3.31
C ALA A 100 8.24 5.83 2.48
N ALA A 101 8.64 5.82 1.21
CA ALA A 101 8.44 4.69 0.32
C ALA A 101 9.39 3.53 0.64
N SER A 102 8.92 2.32 0.37
CA SER A 102 9.73 1.10 0.39
C SER A 102 10.03 0.62 -1.02
N VAL A 103 10.95 -0.35 -1.15
CA VAL A 103 11.19 -1.05 -2.42
C VAL A 103 10.32 -2.31 -2.46
N GLY A 104 9.53 -2.45 -3.52
CA GLY A 104 8.63 -3.58 -3.72
C GLY A 104 7.56 -3.27 -4.78
N GLU A 105 7.04 -4.24 -5.52
CA GLU A 105 7.49 -5.63 -5.59
C GLU A 105 8.78 -5.76 -6.44
N TRP A 106 9.70 -6.66 -6.08
CA TRP A 106 10.97 -6.85 -6.80
C TRP A 106 11.44 -8.31 -6.75
N ILE A 107 12.02 -8.81 -7.85
CA ILE A 107 12.89 -10.01 -7.82
C ILE A 107 14.33 -9.60 -8.07
N LYS A 108 15.21 -10.09 -7.18
CA LYS A 108 16.66 -9.89 -7.17
C LYS A 108 17.33 -10.46 -8.41
#